data_AF-A0AAU8FS03-F1
#
_entry.id   AF-A0AAU8FS03-F1
#
_cell.length_a   1.000
_cell.length_b   1.000
_cell.length_c   1.000
_cell.angle_alpha   90.00
_cell.angle_beta   90.00
_cell.angle_gamma   90.00
#
_symmetry.space_group_name_H-M   'P 1'
#
loop_
_entity.id
_entity.type
_entity.pdbx_description
1 polymer ?
#
loop_
_entity_poly.entity_id
_entity_poly.type
_entity_poly.pdbx_seq_one_letter_code
_entity_poly.pdbx_strand_id
1 'polypeptide(L)'
;MLRAETRLVPLSREFNFSMLIGSVALIIGVVGSIYWVFGQDIYKQWQLLKLQRRHLEYVRSFNRLMRSAREKNNIKDAEKAIIIWKNYLERLEKKPFATYTTREIIDNMPDDELADALKNMDSIVYGQGRSANMDVYLEVLKTGATRLYRAKRKFVLDSPVA
;
A
#
# COMPACT_ATOMS: atom_id res chain seq x y z
N MET A 1 16.82 67.14 -26.50
CA MET A 1 16.87 65.80 -25.90
C MET A 1 16.78 65.97 -24.38
N LEU A 2 15.67 65.62 -23.75
CA LEU A 2 15.47 65.73 -22.30
C LEU A 2 16.00 64.45 -21.63
N ARG A 3 17.02 64.57 -20.78
CA ARG A 3 17.51 63.44 -19.95
C ARG A 3 16.57 63.27 -18.76
N ALA A 4 15.99 62.09 -18.63
CA ALA A 4 15.19 61.72 -17.46
C ALA A 4 16.13 61.44 -16.27
N GLU A 5 16.27 62.41 -15.38
CA GLU A 5 16.92 62.25 -14.07
C GLU A 5 16.02 61.39 -13.17
N THR A 6 16.25 60.07 -13.18
CA THR A 6 15.58 59.15 -12.26
C THR A 6 16.30 59.18 -10.91
N ARG A 7 15.90 60.12 -10.06
CA ARG A 7 16.31 60.13 -8.65
C ARG A 7 15.69 58.91 -7.96
N LEU A 8 16.51 57.92 -7.65
CA LEU A 8 16.10 56.79 -6.82
C LEU A 8 15.80 57.31 -5.41
N VAL A 9 14.52 57.48 -5.10
CA VAL A 9 14.06 57.74 -3.74
C VAL A 9 14.26 56.44 -2.95
N PRO A 10 15.06 56.43 -1.86
CA PRO A 10 15.13 55.27 -1.01
C PRO A 10 13.75 55.06 -0.40
N LEU A 11 13.05 54.01 -0.84
CA LEU A 11 11.85 53.57 -0.18
C LEU A 11 12.29 53.18 1.23
N SER A 12 11.99 54.02 2.23
CA SER A 12 12.04 53.67 3.65
C SER A 12 11.10 52.48 3.81
N ARG A 13 11.64 51.29 3.59
CA ARG A 13 10.91 50.05 3.67
C ARG A 13 10.69 49.83 5.16
N GLU A 14 9.61 50.40 5.69
CA GLU A 14 9.02 50.06 7.00
C GLU A 14 8.44 48.64 6.93
N PHE A 15 9.24 47.71 6.40
CA PHE A 15 8.93 46.31 6.54
C PHE A 15 9.17 46.01 8.01
N ASN A 16 8.07 45.91 8.76
CA ASN A 16 8.10 45.62 10.18
C ASN A 16 8.63 44.20 10.38
N PHE A 17 9.95 44.04 10.35
CA PHE A 17 10.62 42.76 10.55
C PHE A 17 10.21 42.13 11.88
N SER A 18 9.97 42.93 12.92
CA SER A 18 9.42 42.47 14.19
C SER A 18 8.02 41.84 14.04
N MET A 19 7.14 42.43 13.22
CA MET A 19 5.81 41.85 12.93
C MET A 19 5.92 40.60 12.05
N LEU A 20 6.87 40.56 11.10
CA LEU A 20 7.10 39.35 10.30
C LEU A 20 7.63 38.20 11.17
N ILE A 21 8.63 38.46 12.00
CA ILE A 21 9.19 37.44 12.90
C ILE A 21 8.12 36.97 13.89
N GLY A 22 7.34 37.88 14.46
CA GLY A 22 6.23 37.54 15.35
C GLY A 22 5.16 36.68 14.67
N SER A 23 4.78 37.01 13.44
CA SER A 23 3.79 36.23 12.69
C SER A 23 4.33 34.85 12.27
N VAL A 24 5.59 34.75 11.84
CA VAL A 24 6.24 33.45 11.55
C VAL A 24 6.34 32.59 12.81
N ALA A 25 6.76 33.17 13.95
CA ALA A 25 6.85 32.45 15.22
C ALA A 25 5.47 31.94 15.68
N LEU A 26 4.42 32.75 15.50
CA LEU A 26 3.04 32.34 15.81
C LEU A 26 2.58 31.19 14.91
N ILE A 27 2.85 31.25 13.59
CA ILE A 27 2.52 30.16 12.66
C ILE A 27 3.24 28.87 13.05
N ILE A 28 4.55 28.95 13.35
CA ILE A 28 5.33 27.78 13.78
C ILE A 28 4.77 27.22 15.09
N GLY A 29 4.43 28.07 16.05
CA GLY A 29 3.83 27.66 17.32
C GLY A 29 2.49 26.93 17.14
N VAL A 30 1.63 27.45 16.27
CA VAL A 30 0.34 26.83 15.95
C VAL A 30 0.54 25.49 15.23
N VAL A 31 1.37 25.44 14.19
CA VAL A 31 1.64 24.20 13.45
C VAL A 31 2.29 23.14 14.34
N GLY A 32 3.25 23.55 15.18
CA GLY A 32 3.90 22.68 16.16
C GLY A 32 2.90 22.13 17.17
N SER A 33 1.98 22.95 17.67
CA SER A 33 0.92 22.51 18.59
C SER A 33 -0.05 21.52 17.96
N ILE A 34 -0.48 21.77 16.71
CA ILE A 34 -1.32 20.84 15.95
C ILE A 34 -0.59 19.51 15.73
N TYR A 35 0.69 19.56 15.34
CA TYR A 35 1.49 18.35 15.13
C TYR A 35 1.71 17.58 16.44
N TRP A 36 1.91 18.27 17.56
CA TRP A 36 2.08 17.64 18.86
C TRP A 36 0.81 16.92 19.33
N VAL A 37 -0.37 17.51 19.10
CA VAL A 37 -1.65 16.91 19.49
C VAL A 37 -2.11 15.82 18.51
N PHE A 38 -1.94 16.04 17.20
CA PHE A 38 -2.54 15.19 16.15
C PHE A 38 -1.55 14.40 15.30
N GLY A 39 -0.24 14.58 15.49
CA GLY A 39 0.78 13.99 14.61
C GLY A 39 0.71 12.47 14.54
N GLN A 40 0.41 11.83 15.69
CA GLN A 40 0.22 10.38 15.79
C GLN A 40 -1.02 9.90 15.00
N ASP A 41 -2.14 10.61 15.09
CA ASP A 41 -3.37 10.28 14.36
C ASP A 41 -3.22 10.49 12.87
N ILE A 42 -2.59 11.60 12.44
CA ILE A 42 -2.30 11.87 11.03
C ILE A 42 -1.44 10.76 10.44
N TYR A 43 -0.41 10.32 11.17
CA TYR A 43 0.47 9.24 10.74
C TYR A 43 -0.30 7.92 10.59
N LYS A 44 -1.14 7.55 11.58
CA LYS A 44 -2.02 6.38 11.51
C LYS A 44 -2.95 6.43 10.30
N GLN A 45 -3.64 7.54 10.09
CA GLN A 45 -4.56 7.71 8.96
C GLN A 45 -3.82 7.57 7.63
N TRP A 46 -2.63 8.15 7.52
CA TRP A 46 -1.81 8.02 6.31
C TRP A 46 -1.39 6.56 6.06
N GLN A 47 -0.99 5.82 7.09
CA GLN A 47 -0.71 4.38 6.97
C GLN A 47 -1.93 3.58 6.51
N LEU A 48 -3.11 3.85 7.07
CA LEU A 48 -4.36 3.19 6.69
C LEU A 48 -4.75 3.49 5.25
N LEU A 49 -4.64 4.74 4.81
CA LEU A 49 -4.90 5.15 3.43
C LEU A 49 -3.92 4.47 2.45
N LYS A 50 -2.64 4.41 2.81
CA LYS A 50 -1.62 3.70 2.02
C LYS A 50 -1.92 2.21 1.91
N LEU A 51 -2.34 1.58 3.01
CA LEU A 51 -2.72 0.17 3.05
C LEU A 51 -3.95 -0.10 2.18
N GLN A 52 -4.97 0.76 2.29
CA GLN A 52 -6.20 0.66 1.50
C GLN A 52 -5.93 0.81 -0.01
N ARG A 53 -5.15 1.83 -0.42
CA ARG A 53 -4.81 2.05 -1.83
C ARG A 53 -4.12 0.82 -2.43
N ARG A 54 -3.13 0.27 -1.73
CA ARG A 54 -2.41 -0.96 -2.15
C ARG A 54 -3.34 -2.16 -2.26
N HIS A 55 -4.25 -2.33 -1.30
CA HIS A 55 -5.23 -3.42 -1.35
C HIS A 55 -6.17 -3.29 -2.55
N LEU A 56 -6.66 -2.08 -2.84
CA LEU A 56 -7.52 -1.84 -4.01
C LEU A 56 -6.79 -2.13 -5.33
N GLU A 57 -5.52 -1.71 -5.46
CA GLU A 57 -4.69 -2.02 -6.64
C GLU A 57 -4.48 -3.53 -6.82
N TYR A 58 -4.19 -4.24 -5.73
CA TYR A 58 -4.08 -5.70 -5.70
C TYR A 58 -5.38 -6.36 -6.16
N VAL A 59 -6.51 -6.06 -5.51
CA VAL A 59 -7.82 -6.67 -5.81
C VAL A 59 -8.21 -6.46 -7.27
N ARG A 60 -8.00 -5.25 -7.81
CA ARG A 60 -8.29 -4.95 -9.22
C ARG A 60 -7.44 -5.81 -10.16
N SER A 61 -6.12 -5.87 -9.91
CA SER A 61 -5.18 -6.61 -10.76
C SER A 61 -5.42 -8.11 -10.70
N PHE A 62 -5.64 -8.63 -9.49
CA PHE A 62 -5.91 -10.05 -9.24
C PHE A 62 -7.23 -10.49 -9.87
N ASN A 63 -8.31 -9.73 -9.67
CA ASN A 63 -9.61 -10.05 -10.28
C ASN A 63 -9.56 -10.07 -11.81
N ARG A 64 -8.76 -9.18 -12.43
CA ARG A 64 -8.57 -9.18 -13.88
C ARG A 64 -7.89 -10.47 -14.36
N LEU A 65 -6.82 -10.90 -13.68
CA LEU A 65 -6.10 -12.12 -14.01
C LEU A 65 -6.96 -13.36 -13.76
N MET A 66 -7.68 -13.40 -12.64
CA MET A 66 -8.59 -14.50 -12.30
C MET A 66 -9.71 -14.68 -13.34
N ARG A 67 -10.31 -13.58 -13.83
CA ARG A 67 -11.30 -13.64 -14.92
C ARG A 67 -10.69 -14.18 -16.21
N SER A 68 -9.52 -13.66 -16.60
CA SER A 68 -8.82 -14.13 -17.82
C SER A 68 -8.42 -15.60 -17.73
N ALA A 69 -7.91 -16.02 -16.57
CA ALA A 69 -7.56 -17.41 -16.29
C ALA A 69 -8.77 -18.33 -16.40
N ARG A 70 -9.94 -17.93 -15.86
CA ARG A 70 -11.20 -18.67 -15.94
C ARG A 70 -11.77 -18.75 -17.36
N GLU A 71 -11.88 -17.62 -18.04
CA GLU A 71 -12.56 -17.53 -19.35
C GLU A 71 -11.78 -18.23 -20.47
N LYS A 72 -10.44 -18.21 -20.39
CA LYS A 72 -9.56 -18.69 -21.47
C LYS A 72 -8.76 -19.93 -21.08
N ASN A 73 -9.00 -20.48 -19.89
CA ASN A 73 -8.16 -21.51 -19.26
C ASN A 73 -6.66 -21.14 -19.31
N ASN A 74 -6.35 -19.85 -19.14
CA ASN A 74 -5.01 -19.31 -19.40
C ASN A 74 -4.10 -19.49 -18.17
N ILE A 75 -3.33 -20.57 -18.16
CA ILE A 75 -2.38 -20.91 -17.10
C ILE A 75 -1.37 -19.78 -16.84
N LYS A 76 -0.95 -19.02 -17.87
CA LYS A 76 -0.01 -17.90 -17.70
C LYS A 76 -0.60 -16.76 -16.88
N ASP A 77 -1.91 -16.53 -16.97
CA ASP A 77 -2.56 -15.49 -16.17
C ASP A 77 -2.80 -15.97 -14.72
N ALA A 78 -2.98 -17.27 -14.54
CA ALA A 78 -3.03 -17.92 -13.24
C ALA A 78 -1.69 -17.79 -12.49
N GLU A 79 -0.58 -18.09 -13.17
CA GLU A 79 0.77 -17.92 -12.65
C GLU A 79 1.05 -16.46 -12.28
N LYS A 80 0.70 -15.50 -13.15
CA LYS A 80 0.79 -14.07 -12.84
C LYS A 80 -0.04 -13.69 -11.61
N ALA A 81 -1.21 -14.30 -11.41
CA ALA A 81 -2.05 -14.03 -10.25
C ALA A 81 -1.35 -14.45 -8.95
N ILE A 82 -0.68 -15.63 -8.97
CA ILE A 82 0.16 -16.11 -7.86
C ILE A 82 1.29 -15.12 -7.59
N ILE A 83 2.00 -14.65 -8.63
CA ILE A 83 3.11 -13.68 -8.48
C ILE A 83 2.61 -12.37 -7.83
N ILE A 84 1.48 -11.82 -8.32
CA ILE A 84 0.90 -10.60 -7.75
C ILE A 84 0.45 -10.82 -6.30
N TRP A 85 -0.09 -12.00 -5.98
CA TRP A 85 -0.45 -12.38 -4.62
C TRP A 85 0.77 -12.43 -3.69
N LYS A 86 1.88 -13.08 -4.09
CA LYS A 86 3.13 -13.13 -3.32
C LYS A 86 3.68 -11.73 -3.06
N ASN A 87 3.74 -10.90 -4.10
CA ASN A 87 4.18 -9.50 -4.01
C ASN A 87 3.30 -8.66 -3.08
N TYR A 88 1.99 -8.93 -3.07
CA TYR A 88 1.06 -8.26 -2.18
C TYR A 88 1.28 -8.65 -0.72
N LEU A 89 1.41 -9.95 -0.43
CA LEU A 89 1.69 -10.45 0.91
C LEU A 89 3.03 -9.96 1.45
N GLU A 90 4.06 -9.90 0.62
CA GLU A 90 5.35 -9.36 1.01
C GLU A 90 5.24 -7.92 1.51
N ARG A 91 4.49 -7.08 0.79
CA ARG A 91 4.26 -5.69 1.19
C ARG A 91 3.37 -5.57 2.44
N LEU A 92 2.49 -6.54 2.67
CA LEU A 92 1.54 -6.55 3.77
C LEU A 92 2.20 -6.99 5.09
N GLU A 93 2.96 -8.08 5.03
CA GLU A 93 3.59 -8.76 6.17
C GLU A 93 5.04 -8.33 6.40
N LYS A 94 5.67 -7.64 5.43
CA LYS A 94 7.12 -7.31 5.42
C LYS A 94 8.03 -8.55 5.51
N LYS A 95 7.58 -9.67 4.96
CA LYS A 95 8.36 -10.92 4.81
C LYS A 95 8.60 -11.18 3.32
N PRO A 96 9.74 -11.76 2.90
CA PRO A 96 10.10 -11.87 1.49
C PRO A 96 9.35 -13.01 0.76
N PHE A 97 8.01 -12.95 0.75
CA PHE A 97 7.14 -13.94 0.11
C PHE A 97 7.36 -14.05 -1.40
N ALA A 98 7.81 -12.99 -2.08
CA ALA A 98 8.05 -13.05 -3.53
C ALA A 98 9.28 -13.89 -3.88
N THR A 99 10.24 -14.02 -2.96
CA THR A 99 11.43 -14.87 -3.15
C THR A 99 11.20 -16.31 -2.71
N TYR A 100 10.15 -16.57 -1.94
CA TYR A 100 9.87 -17.90 -1.41
C TYR A 100 9.30 -18.83 -2.48
N THR A 101 9.84 -20.04 -2.47
CA THR A 101 9.23 -21.20 -3.08
C THR A 101 7.89 -21.51 -2.41
N THR A 102 6.99 -22.18 -3.12
CA THR A 102 5.69 -22.54 -2.56
C THR A 102 5.81 -23.39 -1.29
N ARG A 103 6.83 -24.24 -1.20
CA ARG A 103 7.14 -25.00 0.02
C ARG A 103 7.48 -24.07 1.19
N GLU A 104 8.40 -23.13 0.99
CA GLU A 104 8.78 -22.17 2.04
C GLU A 104 7.59 -21.28 2.47
N ILE A 105 6.69 -20.93 1.54
CA ILE A 105 5.47 -20.19 1.87
C ILE A 105 4.59 -21.04 2.77
N ILE A 106 4.30 -22.28 2.38
CA ILE A 106 3.46 -23.22 3.14
C ILE A 106 4.02 -23.44 4.55
N ASP A 107 5.33 -23.67 4.67
CA ASP A 107 6.00 -23.92 5.95
C ASP A 107 5.91 -22.72 6.92
N ASN A 108 5.64 -21.51 6.40
CA ASN A 108 5.53 -20.26 7.17
C ASN A 108 4.12 -19.67 7.18
N MET A 109 3.14 -20.35 6.57
CA MET A 109 1.77 -19.89 6.44
C MET A 109 0.91 -20.46 7.59
N PRO A 110 0.29 -19.63 8.43
CA PRO A 110 -0.58 -20.12 9.51
C PRO A 110 -1.97 -20.57 9.03
N ASP A 111 -2.21 -20.65 7.72
CA ASP A 111 -3.50 -20.97 7.14
C ASP A 111 -3.36 -22.13 6.15
N ASP A 112 -3.83 -23.30 6.58
CA ASP A 112 -3.80 -24.55 5.82
C ASP A 112 -4.62 -24.45 4.52
N GLU A 113 -5.72 -23.69 4.51
CA GLU A 113 -6.56 -23.51 3.31
C GLU A 113 -5.79 -22.74 2.22
N LEU A 114 -5.05 -21.71 2.63
CA LEU A 114 -4.19 -20.95 1.72
C LEU A 114 -2.99 -21.76 1.24
N ALA A 115 -2.40 -22.58 2.12
CA ALA A 115 -1.32 -23.48 1.77
C ALA A 115 -1.77 -24.50 0.71
N ASP A 116 -2.93 -25.12 0.91
CA ASP A 116 -3.51 -26.09 -0.01
C ASP A 116 -3.88 -25.46 -1.35
N ALA A 117 -4.49 -24.27 -1.34
CA ALA A 117 -4.80 -23.55 -2.57
C ALA A 117 -3.54 -23.20 -3.36
N LEU A 118 -2.48 -22.75 -2.70
CA LEU A 118 -1.21 -22.43 -3.34
C LEU A 118 -0.56 -23.69 -3.94
N LYS A 119 -0.53 -24.80 -3.21
CA LYS A 119 0.01 -26.09 -3.68
C LYS A 119 -0.73 -26.59 -4.92
N ASN A 120 -2.06 -26.53 -4.90
CA ASN A 120 -2.88 -26.95 -6.04
C ASN A 120 -2.68 -26.04 -7.26
N MET A 121 -2.56 -24.73 -7.05
CA MET A 121 -2.27 -23.78 -8.12
C MET A 121 -0.91 -24.03 -8.77
N ASP A 122 0.13 -24.29 -7.97
CA ASP A 122 1.44 -24.68 -8.50
C ASP A 122 1.36 -25.97 -9.31
N SER A 123 0.64 -26.98 -8.81
CA SER A 123 0.42 -28.24 -9.56
C SER A 123 -0.25 -27.98 -10.91
N ILE A 124 -1.25 -27.09 -10.97
CA ILE A 124 -1.91 -26.70 -12.23
C ILE A 124 -0.94 -25.96 -13.16
N VAL A 125 -0.14 -25.02 -12.64
CA VAL A 125 0.83 -24.24 -13.43
C VAL A 125 1.90 -25.13 -14.06
N TYR A 126 2.36 -26.14 -13.32
CA TYR A 126 3.33 -27.13 -13.81
C TYR A 126 2.69 -28.31 -14.57
N GLY A 127 1.39 -28.27 -14.84
CA GLY A 127 0.68 -29.27 -15.66
C GLY A 127 0.41 -30.61 -14.96
N GLN A 128 0.60 -30.69 -13.65
CA GLN A 128 0.34 -31.88 -12.83
C GLN A 128 -1.10 -31.91 -12.27
N GLY A 129 -1.78 -30.76 -12.24
CA GLY A 129 -3.11 -30.57 -11.67
C GLY A 129 -4.23 -30.36 -12.69
N ARG A 130 -5.49 -30.50 -12.25
CA ARG A 130 -6.68 -30.24 -13.08
C ARG A 130 -6.96 -28.74 -13.15
N SER A 131 -6.85 -28.15 -14.34
CA SER A 131 -7.11 -26.72 -14.57
C SER A 131 -8.57 -26.29 -14.32
N ALA A 132 -9.53 -27.22 -14.34
CA ALA A 132 -10.94 -26.96 -14.11
C ALA A 132 -11.27 -26.35 -12.72
N ASN A 133 -10.40 -26.51 -11.72
CA ASN A 133 -10.60 -26.00 -10.35
C ASN A 133 -9.75 -24.74 -10.06
N MET A 134 -9.07 -24.19 -11.06
CA MET A 134 -8.17 -23.05 -10.91
C MET A 134 -8.87 -21.82 -10.33
N ASP A 135 -10.11 -21.57 -10.72
CA ASP A 135 -10.91 -20.45 -10.22
C ASP A 135 -11.21 -20.59 -8.72
N VAL A 136 -11.50 -21.80 -8.24
CA VAL A 136 -11.72 -22.10 -6.82
C VAL A 136 -10.46 -21.75 -6.01
N TYR A 137 -9.30 -22.23 -6.42
CA TYR A 137 -8.06 -21.97 -5.67
C TYR A 137 -7.63 -20.51 -5.72
N LEU A 138 -7.81 -19.82 -6.87
CA LEU A 138 -7.57 -18.39 -6.96
C LEU A 138 -8.52 -17.58 -6.05
N GLU A 139 -9.76 -18.02 -5.88
CA GLU A 139 -10.72 -17.39 -4.97
C GLU A 139 -10.31 -17.56 -3.50
N VAL A 140 -9.80 -18.74 -3.11
CA VAL A 140 -9.22 -18.98 -1.78
C VAL A 140 -8.04 -18.04 -1.53
N LEU A 141 -7.09 -17.96 -2.47
CA LEU A 141 -5.93 -17.07 -2.36
C LEU A 141 -6.34 -15.60 -2.18
N LYS A 142 -7.36 -15.14 -2.93
CA LYS A 142 -7.91 -13.79 -2.83
C LYS A 142 -8.56 -13.54 -1.46
N THR A 143 -9.35 -14.49 -0.99
CA THR A 143 -10.09 -14.39 0.27
C THR A 143 -9.13 -14.37 1.45
N GLY A 144 -8.13 -15.24 1.46
CA GLY A 144 -7.11 -15.25 2.50
C GLY A 144 -6.24 -13.98 2.50
N ALA A 145 -5.83 -13.46 1.34
CA ALA A 145 -5.15 -12.16 1.27
C ALA A 145 -6.02 -11.01 1.82
N THR A 146 -7.33 -11.05 1.58
CA THR A 146 -8.30 -10.08 2.12
C THR A 146 -8.43 -10.22 3.64
N ARG A 147 -8.40 -11.45 4.17
CA ARG A 147 -8.43 -11.73 5.61
C ARG A 147 -7.17 -11.19 6.30
N LEU A 148 -5.98 -11.43 5.73
CA LEU A 148 -4.72 -10.86 6.21
C LEU A 148 -4.74 -9.33 6.18
N TYR A 149 -5.27 -8.72 5.12
CA TYR A 149 -5.43 -7.26 5.03
C TYR A 149 -6.30 -6.71 6.17
N ARG A 150 -7.45 -7.35 6.44
CA ARG A 150 -8.35 -6.93 7.52
C ARG A 150 -7.67 -7.05 8.88
N ALA A 151 -6.95 -8.15 9.12
CA ALA A 151 -6.17 -8.36 10.33
C ALA A 151 -5.09 -7.27 10.50
N LYS A 152 -4.34 -6.96 9.44
CA LYS A 152 -3.32 -5.91 9.47
C LYS A 152 -3.92 -4.53 9.71
N ARG A 153 -5.04 -4.22 9.06
CA ARG A 153 -5.75 -2.95 9.25
C ARG A 153 -6.24 -2.80 10.69
N LYS A 154 -6.82 -3.86 11.27
CA LYS A 154 -7.23 -3.91 12.68
C LYS A 154 -6.03 -3.69 13.60
N PHE A 155 -4.91 -4.37 13.34
CA PHE A 155 -3.67 -4.16 14.10
C PHE A 155 -3.20 -2.70 14.09
N VAL A 156 -3.23 -2.01 12.95
CA VAL A 156 -2.86 -0.58 12.85
C VAL A 156 -3.84 0.33 13.60
N LEU A 157 -5.14 -0.01 13.61
CA LEU A 157 -6.15 0.72 14.37
C LEU A 157 -5.97 0.56 15.88
N ASP A 158 -5.76 -0.68 16.33
CA ASP A 158 -5.70 -1.04 17.75
C ASP A 158 -4.32 -0.76 18.37
N SER A 159 -3.27 -0.58 17.56
CA SER A 159 -1.92 -0.26 18.07
C SER A 159 -1.90 1.13 18.69
N PRO A 160 -1.45 1.29 19.95
CA PRO A 160 -1.06 2.62 20.45
C PRO A 160 0.06 3.13 19.55
N VAL A 161 -0.04 4.38 19.07
CA VAL A 161 1.09 4.97 18.34
C VAL A 161 2.20 5.12 19.36
N ALA A 162 3.30 4.41 19.16
CA ALA A 162 4.52 4.60 19.94
C ALA A 162 5.10 6.00 19.71
#